data_AF-A0A933JIZ9-F1
#
_entry.id   AF-A0A933JIZ9-F1
#
_cell.length_a   1.000
_cell.length_b   1.000
_cell.length_c   1.000
_cell.angle_alpha   90.00
_cell.angle_beta   90.00
_cell.angle_gamma   90.00
#
_symmetry.space_group_name_H-M   'P 1'
#
loop_
_entity.id
_entity.type
_entity.pdbx_description
1 polymer ?
#
loop_
_entity_poly.entity_id
_entity_poly.type
_entity_poly.pdbx_seq_one_letter_code
_entity_poly.pdbx_strand_id
1 'polypeptide(L)'
;MSRISVQKPSPGSLGQFVESLIQTFEDRRAGLGDSAVVGEQASLEFFLEIYKGEVPRLRASIADLEAHLADEPREALFWEIDGLLRNVVIPAYSRAARKFTPKERNDFFLTEGAQQMAERIGFGIAGMLIGVFVIVVPFIPLWAKEWIIPFMIAGLLFPEIRRWTSVRRYQAELNRLVLSADREISRLDHAYLLRGESIPEISAVEHEALEAGLRAQEDGDDARARARGARDGQGQGER
;
A
#
# COMPACT_ATOMS: atom_id res chain seq x y z
N MET A 1 -15.17 -9.55 17.34
CA MET A 1 -14.37 -8.81 16.34
C MET A 1 -12.90 -9.03 16.66
N SER A 2 -12.22 -9.89 15.88
CA SER A 2 -10.81 -10.20 16.09
C SER A 2 -9.99 -9.06 15.49
N ARG A 3 -9.19 -8.35 16.30
CA ARG A 3 -8.21 -7.38 15.80
C ARG A 3 -7.29 -8.10 14.82
N ILE A 4 -7.24 -7.64 13.58
CA ILE A 4 -6.35 -8.16 12.57
C ILE A 4 -4.94 -7.68 12.94
N SER A 5 -4.09 -8.60 13.38
CA SER A 5 -2.67 -8.33 13.61
C SER A 5 -1.97 -8.28 12.26
N VAL A 6 -2.01 -7.12 11.59
CA VAL A 6 -1.14 -6.83 10.45
C VAL A 6 0.30 -6.84 10.95
N GLN A 7 1.21 -7.45 10.20
CA GLN A 7 2.62 -7.56 10.57
C GLN A 7 3.26 -6.17 10.50
N LYS A 8 3.80 -5.66 11.62
CA LYS A 8 4.39 -4.30 11.73
C LYS A 8 5.49 -4.07 10.68
N PRO A 9 5.33 -3.12 9.74
CA PRO A 9 6.41 -2.63 8.91
C PRO A 9 7.28 -1.59 9.65
N SER A 10 8.31 -1.09 8.96
CA SER A 10 9.34 -0.15 9.44
C SER A 10 8.75 1.07 10.18
N PRO A 11 9.41 1.60 11.24
CA PRO A 11 8.92 2.77 11.97
C PRO A 11 9.05 4.04 11.12
N GLY A 12 8.05 4.31 10.29
CA GLY A 12 7.79 5.61 9.65
C GLY A 12 6.30 5.98 9.80
N SER A 13 5.98 7.25 10.01
CA SER A 13 4.58 7.72 10.23
C SER A 13 3.66 7.38 9.05
N LEU A 14 4.22 7.28 7.85
CA LEU A 14 3.50 7.06 6.60
C LEU A 14 3.08 5.60 6.37
N GLY A 15 3.93 4.64 6.76
CA GLY A 15 3.55 3.22 6.83
C GLY A 15 2.44 2.98 7.86
N GLN A 16 2.49 3.67 9.00
CA GLN A 16 1.44 3.64 10.02
C GLN A 16 0.11 4.24 9.52
N PHE A 17 0.17 5.29 8.69
CA PHE A 17 -1.02 5.84 8.05
C PHE A 17 -1.69 4.80 7.16
N VAL A 18 -0.94 4.09 6.30
CA VAL A 18 -1.52 3.05 5.43
C VAL A 18 -2.14 1.91 6.24
N GLU A 19 -1.47 1.45 7.30
CA GLU A 19 -2.03 0.44 8.19
C GLU A 19 -3.36 0.91 8.81
N SER A 20 -3.38 2.14 9.33
CA SER A 20 -4.60 2.72 9.88
C SER A 20 -5.68 2.94 8.83
N LEU A 21 -5.33 3.28 7.59
CA LEU A 21 -6.28 3.45 6.50
C LEU A 21 -6.95 2.12 6.15
N ILE A 22 -6.15 1.06 6.01
CA ILE A 22 -6.68 -0.30 5.78
C ILE A 22 -7.54 -0.74 6.95
N GLN A 23 -7.15 -0.43 8.20
CA GLN A 23 -7.99 -0.71 9.36
C GLN A 23 -9.33 0.05 9.31
N THR A 24 -9.34 1.34 8.95
CA THR A 24 -10.58 2.11 8.75
C THR A 24 -11.45 1.48 7.66
N PHE A 25 -10.85 1.00 6.57
CA PHE A 25 -11.59 0.31 5.53
C PHE A 25 -12.18 -1.01 6.02
N GLU A 26 -11.46 -1.79 6.83
CA GLU A 26 -11.97 -3.03 7.42
C GLU A 26 -13.15 -2.77 8.36
N ASP A 27 -13.05 -1.75 9.21
CA ASP A 27 -14.10 -1.38 10.17
C ASP A 27 -15.39 -0.94 9.45
N ARG A 28 -15.25 -0.26 8.31
CA ARG A 28 -16.40 0.20 7.50
C ARG A 28 -16.83 -0.78 6.41
N ARG A 29 -16.10 -1.87 6.21
CA ARG A 29 -16.37 -2.87 5.15
C ARG A 29 -17.75 -3.52 5.30
N ALA A 30 -18.23 -3.69 6.53
CA ALA A 30 -19.56 -4.23 6.79
C ALA A 30 -20.69 -3.35 6.19
N GLY A 31 -20.42 -2.07 5.91
CA GLY A 31 -21.32 -1.15 5.24
C GLY A 31 -21.41 -1.33 3.71
N LEU A 32 -20.67 -2.25 3.11
CA LEU A 32 -20.81 -2.58 1.69
C LEU A 32 -22.20 -3.17 1.40
N GLY A 33 -23.04 -2.38 0.73
CA GLY A 33 -24.34 -2.81 0.25
C GLY A 33 -24.24 -3.87 -0.86
N ASP A 34 -25.34 -4.59 -1.08
CA ASP A 34 -25.41 -5.70 -2.05
C ASP A 34 -25.08 -5.25 -3.49
N SER A 35 -25.47 -4.03 -3.86
CA SER A 35 -25.14 -3.43 -5.16
C SER A 35 -23.63 -3.16 -5.33
N ALA A 36 -22.95 -2.75 -4.27
CA ALA A 36 -21.50 -2.52 -4.26
C ALA A 36 -20.70 -3.83 -4.19
N VAL A 37 -21.28 -4.89 -3.65
CA VAL A 37 -20.71 -6.25 -3.70
C VAL A 37 -20.67 -6.79 -5.14
N VAL A 38 -21.69 -6.50 -5.95
CA VAL A 38 -21.78 -7.00 -7.34
C VAL A 38 -21.03 -6.08 -8.30
N GLY A 39 -21.11 -4.77 -8.10
CA GLY A 39 -20.49 -3.75 -8.96
C GLY A 39 -19.07 -3.40 -8.55
N GLU A 40 -18.09 -3.64 -9.43
CA GLU A 40 -16.69 -3.24 -9.19
C GLU A 40 -16.54 -1.74 -8.95
N GLN A 41 -17.17 -0.94 -9.80
CA GLN A 41 -17.11 0.52 -9.70
C GLN A 41 -17.77 1.03 -8.41
N ALA A 42 -18.93 0.48 -8.04
CA ALA A 42 -19.65 0.87 -6.83
C ALA A 42 -18.86 0.51 -5.55
N SER A 43 -18.16 -0.64 -5.52
CA SER A 43 -17.24 -0.96 -4.44
C SER A 43 -16.06 0.01 -4.35
N LEU A 44 -15.50 0.39 -5.50
CA LEU A 44 -14.37 1.32 -5.55
C LEU A 44 -14.78 2.71 -5.07
N GLU A 45 -15.91 3.22 -5.56
CA GLU A 45 -16.48 4.51 -5.17
C GLU A 45 -16.74 4.59 -3.66
N PHE A 46 -17.27 3.52 -3.06
CA PHE A 46 -17.46 3.43 -1.61
C PHE A 46 -16.15 3.65 -0.83
N PHE A 47 -15.07 2.98 -1.21
CA PHE A 47 -13.78 3.14 -0.51
C PHE A 47 -13.07 4.45 -0.84
N LEU A 48 -13.22 4.97 -2.06
CA LEU A 48 -12.73 6.30 -2.41
C LEU A 48 -13.43 7.38 -1.58
N GLU A 49 -14.73 7.23 -1.30
CA GLU A 49 -15.46 8.17 -0.44
C GLU A 49 -14.93 8.14 1.00
N ILE A 50 -14.65 6.95 1.54
CA ILE A 50 -14.00 6.83 2.85
C ILE A 50 -12.63 7.51 2.84
N TYR A 51 -11.84 7.27 1.79
CA TYR A 51 -10.51 7.84 1.66
C TYR A 51 -10.51 9.37 1.60
N LYS A 52 -11.50 10.00 0.94
CA LYS A 52 -11.62 11.48 0.92
C LYS A 52 -11.64 12.08 2.33
N GLY A 53 -12.26 11.38 3.29
CA GLY A 53 -12.27 11.80 4.70
C GLY A 53 -10.92 11.65 5.41
N GLU A 54 -10.03 10.78 4.92
CA GLU A 54 -8.70 10.52 5.50
C GLU A 54 -7.59 11.38 4.85
N VAL A 55 -7.88 12.09 3.75
CA VAL A 55 -6.91 12.99 3.07
C VAL A 55 -6.29 14.03 4.01
N PRO A 56 -7.04 14.72 4.91
CA PRO A 56 -6.44 15.66 5.85
C PRO A 56 -5.40 15.00 6.78
N ARG A 57 -5.64 13.74 7.16
CA ARG A 57 -4.74 12.96 8.01
C ARG A 57 -3.49 12.52 7.27
N LEU A 58 -3.60 12.21 5.97
CA LEU A 58 -2.42 11.97 5.12
C LEU A 58 -1.54 13.23 5.06
N ARG A 59 -2.14 14.41 4.82
CA ARG A 59 -1.41 15.68 4.80
C ARG A 59 -0.70 15.96 6.12
N ALA A 60 -1.37 15.73 7.26
CA ALA A 60 -0.76 15.85 8.58
C ALA A 60 0.42 14.89 8.78
N SER A 61 0.27 13.63 8.35
CA SER A 61 1.32 12.61 8.50
C SER A 61 2.58 12.93 7.69
N ILE A 62 2.41 13.52 6.50
CA ILE A 62 3.51 14.02 5.67
C ILE A 62 4.17 15.25 6.31
N ALA A 63 3.36 16.20 6.80
CA ALA A 63 3.89 17.39 7.47
C ALA A 63 4.74 17.06 8.71
N ASP A 64 4.33 16.05 9.48
CA ASP A 64 5.06 15.61 10.68
C ASP A 64 6.36 14.86 10.33
N LEU A 65 6.36 14.03 9.29
CA LEU A 65 7.56 13.28 8.86
C LEU A 65 8.60 14.21 8.23
N GLU A 66 8.12 15.11 7.38
CA GLU A 66 8.92 15.93 6.49
C GLU A 66 8.89 17.40 6.93
N ALA A 67 9.03 17.61 8.25
CA ALA A 67 9.10 18.93 8.86
C ALA A 67 10.30 19.76 8.37
N HIS A 68 11.32 19.08 7.81
CA HIS A 68 12.55 19.68 7.30
C HIS A 68 12.53 19.94 5.78
N LEU A 69 11.53 19.41 5.04
CA LEU A 69 11.35 19.75 3.63
C LEU A 69 10.63 21.08 3.46
N ALA A 70 11.01 21.80 2.41
CA ALA A 70 10.28 22.99 1.95
C ALA A 70 8.85 22.64 1.47
N ASP A 71 7.99 23.64 1.40
CA ASP A 71 6.56 23.44 1.12
C ASP A 71 6.28 22.85 -0.27
N GLU A 72 7.10 23.16 -1.28
CA GLU A 72 6.92 22.68 -2.66
C GLU A 72 7.23 21.17 -2.84
N PRO A 73 8.38 20.63 -2.37
CA PRO A 73 8.62 19.18 -2.32
C PRO A 73 7.58 18.40 -1.52
N ARG A 74 7.08 18.98 -0.43
CA ARG A 74 6.07 18.36 0.44
C ARG A 74 4.75 18.15 -0.29
N GLU A 75 4.30 19.13 -1.06
CA GLU A 75 3.08 19.01 -1.86
C GLU A 75 3.26 18.01 -3.02
N ALA A 76 4.44 17.95 -3.65
CA ALA A 76 4.74 16.96 -4.68
C ALA A 76 4.69 15.52 -4.13
N LEU A 77 5.32 15.28 -2.97
CA LEU A 77 5.28 13.99 -2.27
C LEU A 77 3.83 13.60 -1.91
N PHE A 78 3.02 14.56 -1.45
CA PHE A 78 1.60 14.32 -1.18
C PHE A 78 0.86 13.81 -2.43
N TRP A 79 1.00 14.46 -3.58
CA TRP A 79 0.29 14.03 -4.80
C TRP A 79 0.75 12.67 -5.31
N GLU A 80 2.01 12.32 -5.12
CA GLU A 80 2.55 11.03 -5.53
C GLU A 80 2.01 9.90 -4.64
N ILE A 81 1.97 10.11 -3.32
CA ILE A 81 1.37 9.17 -2.38
C ILE A 81 -0.15 9.08 -2.56
N ASP A 82 -0.85 10.22 -2.72
CA ASP A 82 -2.28 10.24 -2.99
C ASP A 82 -2.61 9.48 -4.29
N GLY A 83 -1.80 9.68 -5.33
CA GLY A 83 -1.88 8.94 -6.58
C GLY A 83 -1.67 7.43 -6.40
N LEU A 84 -0.67 7.02 -5.62
CA LEU A 84 -0.44 5.61 -5.29
C LEU A 84 -1.64 4.99 -4.55
N LEU A 85 -2.18 5.70 -3.56
CA LEU A 85 -3.31 5.22 -2.77
C LEU A 85 -4.57 5.08 -3.64
N ARG A 86 -4.92 6.12 -4.41
CA ARG A 86 -6.12 6.14 -5.26
C ARG A 86 -6.06 5.16 -6.42
N ASN A 87 -4.90 5.00 -7.06
CA ASN A 87 -4.79 4.23 -8.30
C ASN A 87 -4.35 2.78 -8.07
N VAL A 88 -3.69 2.47 -6.96
CA VAL A 88 -3.13 1.13 -6.70
C VAL A 88 -3.73 0.50 -5.46
N VAL A 89 -3.60 1.15 -4.30
CA VAL A 89 -3.95 0.54 -3.02
C VAL A 89 -5.46 0.34 -2.86
N ILE A 90 -6.24 1.39 -3.08
CA ILE A 90 -7.71 1.36 -2.92
C ILE A 90 -8.35 0.39 -3.94
N PRO A 91 -7.99 0.40 -5.24
CA PRO A 91 -8.51 -0.59 -6.18
C PRO A 91 -8.11 -2.02 -5.84
N ALA A 92 -6.89 -2.27 -5.38
CA ALA A 92 -6.47 -3.60 -4.94
C ALA A 92 -7.25 -4.07 -3.71
N TYR A 93 -7.41 -3.21 -2.70
CA TYR A 93 -8.21 -3.50 -1.52
C TYR A 93 -9.68 -3.79 -1.87
N SER A 94 -10.30 -2.95 -2.71
CA SER A 94 -11.71 -3.11 -3.11
C SER A 94 -11.98 -4.48 -3.74
N ARG A 95 -11.06 -4.98 -4.58
CA ARG A 95 -11.16 -6.30 -5.21
C ARG A 95 -11.08 -7.44 -4.20
N ALA A 96 -10.23 -7.30 -3.18
CA ALA A 96 -10.10 -8.28 -2.10
C ALA A 96 -11.35 -8.28 -1.22
N ALA A 97 -11.79 -7.10 -0.76
CA ALA A 97 -12.98 -6.92 0.08
C ALA A 97 -14.24 -7.46 -0.61
N ARG A 98 -14.45 -7.13 -1.89
CA ARG A 98 -15.62 -7.58 -2.67
C ARG A 98 -15.75 -9.10 -2.74
N LYS A 99 -14.63 -9.83 -2.82
CA LYS A 99 -14.63 -11.31 -2.85
C LYS A 99 -14.89 -11.93 -1.48
N PHE A 100 -14.58 -11.22 -0.41
CA PHE A 100 -14.63 -11.73 0.96
C PHE A 100 -15.94 -11.40 1.67
N THR A 101 -16.41 -10.16 1.58
CA THR A 101 -17.62 -9.68 2.27
C THR A 101 -18.85 -10.58 2.08
N PRO A 102 -19.16 -11.09 0.87
CA PRO A 102 -20.33 -11.95 0.69
C PRO A 102 -20.18 -13.30 1.39
N LYS A 103 -18.96 -13.85 1.38
CA LYS A 103 -18.64 -15.12 2.03
C LYS A 103 -18.74 -14.98 3.55
N GLU A 104 -18.26 -13.87 4.10
CA GLU A 104 -18.38 -13.59 5.53
C GLU A 104 -19.83 -13.37 5.95
N ARG A 105 -20.63 -12.67 5.14
CA ARG A 105 -22.07 -12.48 5.40
C ARG A 105 -22.85 -13.79 5.42
N ASN A 106 -22.44 -14.77 4.62
CA ASN A 106 -23.03 -16.12 4.65
C ASN A 106 -22.31 -17.11 5.59
N ASP A 107 -21.44 -16.63 6.49
CA ASP A 107 -20.59 -17.46 7.36
C ASP A 107 -19.84 -18.61 6.64
N PHE A 108 -19.46 -18.36 5.38
CA PHE A 108 -18.72 -19.27 4.49
C PHE A 108 -19.44 -20.56 4.07
N PHE A 109 -20.74 -20.67 4.36
CA PHE A 109 -21.60 -21.73 3.84
C PHE A 109 -21.84 -21.56 2.33
N LEU A 110 -22.16 -22.65 1.63
CA LEU A 110 -22.64 -22.65 0.24
C LEU A 110 -24.14 -22.34 0.17
N THR A 111 -24.89 -22.73 1.20
CA THR A 111 -26.33 -22.55 1.31
C THR A 111 -26.67 -21.39 2.22
N GLU A 112 -27.76 -20.69 1.93
CA GLU A 112 -28.22 -19.55 2.74
C GLU A 112 -29.20 -20.00 3.84
N GLY A 113 -29.11 -19.38 5.02
CA GLY A 113 -30.12 -19.51 6.09
C GLY A 113 -30.20 -20.89 6.77
N ALA A 114 -31.42 -21.37 7.01
CA ALA A 114 -31.69 -22.57 7.83
C ALA A 114 -31.12 -23.89 7.26
N GLN A 115 -30.61 -23.89 6.02
CA GLN A 115 -30.01 -25.06 5.36
C GLN A 115 -28.53 -25.27 5.70
N GLN A 116 -27.90 -24.35 6.44
CA GLN A 116 -26.51 -24.49 6.89
C GLN A 116 -26.24 -25.79 7.67
N MET A 117 -27.22 -26.24 8.45
CA MET A 117 -27.12 -27.53 9.16
C MET A 117 -27.19 -28.72 8.19
N ALA A 118 -28.00 -28.63 7.14
CA ALA A 118 -28.09 -29.66 6.12
C ALA A 118 -26.78 -29.76 5.32
N GLU A 119 -26.12 -28.63 5.05
CA GLU A 119 -24.80 -28.60 4.41
C GLU A 119 -23.73 -29.29 5.27
N ARG A 120 -23.68 -29.02 6.58
CA ARG A 120 -22.79 -29.71 7.52
C ARG A 120 -23.02 -31.22 7.55
N ILE A 121 -24.28 -31.64 7.67
CA ILE A 121 -24.65 -33.05 7.65
C ILE A 121 -24.28 -33.68 6.30
N GLY A 122 -24.54 -32.98 5.19
CA GLY A 122 -24.17 -33.39 3.85
C GLY A 122 -22.66 -33.63 3.70
N PHE A 123 -21.82 -32.71 4.20
CA PHE A 123 -20.37 -32.91 4.20
C PHE A 123 -19.93 -34.02 5.15
N GLY A 124 -20.58 -34.22 6.29
CA GLY A 124 -20.35 -35.37 7.17
C GLY A 124 -20.64 -36.71 6.48
N ILE A 125 -21.76 -36.81 5.76
CA ILE A 125 -22.13 -37.99 4.97
C ILE A 125 -21.13 -38.18 3.82
N ALA A 126 -20.76 -37.12 3.10
CA ALA A 126 -19.77 -37.20 2.03
C ALA A 126 -18.41 -37.67 2.57
N GLY A 127 -17.97 -37.16 3.71
CA GLY A 127 -16.77 -37.62 4.41
C GLY A 127 -16.84 -39.12 4.76
N MET A 128 -17.98 -39.58 5.30
CA MET A 128 -18.20 -41.00 5.57
C MET A 128 -18.08 -41.85 4.30
N LEU A 129 -18.69 -41.44 3.19
CA LEU A 129 -18.61 -42.15 1.91
C LEU A 129 -17.17 -42.22 1.38
N ILE A 130 -16.40 -41.15 1.51
CA ILE A 130 -14.97 -41.13 1.17
C ILE A 130 -14.20 -42.11 2.06
N GLY A 131 -14.47 -42.14 3.38
CA GLY A 131 -13.86 -43.09 4.30
C GLY A 131 -14.16 -44.55 3.94
N VAL A 132 -15.41 -44.85 3.55
CA VAL A 132 -15.81 -46.18 3.05
C VAL A 132 -15.04 -46.52 1.77
N PHE A 133 -14.98 -45.59 0.81
CA PHE A 133 -14.26 -45.78 -0.44
C PHE A 133 -12.77 -46.11 -0.21
N VAL A 134 -12.11 -45.38 0.69
CA VAL A 134 -10.69 -45.59 1.04
C VAL A 134 -10.42 -47.01 1.58
N ILE A 135 -11.35 -47.60 2.34
CA ILE A 135 -11.21 -48.97 2.86
C ILE A 135 -11.43 -50.02 1.78
N VAL A 136 -12.35 -49.78 0.84
CA VAL A 136 -12.67 -50.72 -0.25
C VAL A 136 -11.54 -50.79 -1.29
N VAL A 137 -10.77 -49.71 -1.40
CA VAL A 137 -9.70 -49.59 -2.37
C VAL A 137 -8.49 -50.49 -2.00
N PRO A 138 -8.05 -51.40 -2.90
CA PRO A 138 -7.06 -52.43 -2.57
C PRO A 138 -5.62 -51.93 -2.39
N PHE A 139 -5.32 -50.67 -2.76
CA PHE A 139 -3.97 -50.11 -2.71
C PHE A 139 -3.68 -49.26 -1.46
N ILE A 140 -4.67 -49.01 -0.60
CA ILE A 140 -4.50 -48.25 0.65
C ILE A 140 -4.60 -49.25 1.82
N PRO A 141 -3.51 -49.56 2.54
CA PRO A 141 -3.52 -50.57 3.59
C PRO A 141 -4.16 -50.06 4.91
N LEU A 142 -5.42 -49.64 4.86
CA LEU A 142 -6.24 -49.25 6.02
C LEU A 142 -7.30 -50.31 6.28
N TRP A 143 -6.91 -51.35 7.02
CA TRP A 143 -7.75 -52.53 7.28
C TRP A 143 -8.80 -52.32 8.38
N ALA A 144 -8.66 -51.26 9.19
CA ALA A 144 -9.58 -50.96 10.28
C ALA A 144 -10.78 -50.14 9.78
N LYS A 145 -12.00 -50.62 10.04
CA LYS A 145 -13.24 -49.89 9.72
C LYS A 145 -13.39 -48.59 10.51
N GLU A 146 -12.63 -48.44 11.58
CA GLU A 146 -12.56 -47.27 12.44
C GLU A 146 -12.14 -46.00 11.70
N TRP A 147 -11.42 -46.12 10.59
CA TRP A 147 -11.00 -44.98 9.76
C TRP A 147 -12.18 -44.22 9.13
N ILE A 148 -13.38 -44.79 9.01
CA ILE A 148 -14.56 -44.08 8.50
C ILE A 148 -14.93 -42.90 9.42
N ILE A 149 -14.78 -43.08 10.73
CA ILE A 149 -15.17 -42.09 11.75
C ILE A 149 -14.36 -40.79 11.62
N PRO A 150 -13.01 -40.78 11.55
CA PRO A 150 -12.26 -39.53 11.36
C PRO A 150 -12.56 -38.86 10.02
N PHE A 151 -12.86 -39.61 8.94
CA PHE A 151 -13.29 -39.01 7.68
C PHE A 151 -14.68 -38.35 7.78
N MET A 152 -15.62 -38.95 8.52
CA MET A 152 -16.92 -38.34 8.81
C MET A 152 -16.76 -37.05 9.63
N ILE A 153 -15.94 -37.09 10.69
CA ILE A 153 -15.66 -35.92 11.53
C ILE A 153 -14.96 -34.82 10.70
N ALA A 154 -14.00 -35.18 9.86
CA ALA A 154 -13.32 -34.25 8.96
C ALA A 154 -14.29 -33.63 7.96
N GLY A 155 -15.25 -34.40 7.43
CA GLY A 155 -16.35 -33.90 6.61
C GLY A 155 -17.24 -32.92 7.37
N LEU A 156 -17.61 -33.24 8.61
CA LEU A 156 -18.44 -32.35 9.43
C LEU A 156 -17.73 -31.02 9.76
N LEU A 157 -16.41 -31.04 9.96
CA LEU A 157 -15.57 -29.86 10.21
C LEU A 157 -15.13 -29.14 8.93
N PHE A 158 -15.49 -29.65 7.75
CA PHE A 158 -15.05 -29.08 6.48
C PHE A 158 -15.46 -27.61 6.28
N PRO A 159 -16.69 -27.17 6.64
CA PRO A 159 -17.08 -25.76 6.55
C PRO A 159 -16.18 -24.84 7.39
N GLU A 160 -15.77 -25.29 8.58
CA GLU A 160 -14.88 -24.55 9.48
C GLU A 160 -13.47 -24.44 8.91
N ILE A 161 -12.96 -25.53 8.33
CA ILE A 161 -11.66 -25.53 7.63
C ILE A 161 -11.71 -24.56 6.44
N ARG A 162 -12.81 -24.55 5.69
CA ARG A 162 -13.01 -23.63 4.57
C ARG A 162 -13.07 -22.17 5.02
N ARG A 163 -13.77 -21.87 6.12
CA ARG A 163 -13.80 -20.54 6.75
C ARG A 163 -12.39 -20.12 7.16
N TRP A 164 -11.69 -20.96 7.90
CA TRP A 164 -10.33 -20.68 8.38
C TRP A 164 -9.35 -20.42 7.23
N THR A 165 -9.36 -21.26 6.19
CA THR A 165 -8.50 -21.06 5.01
C THR A 165 -8.85 -19.79 4.25
N SER A 166 -10.13 -19.45 4.14
CA SER A 166 -10.57 -18.21 3.47
C SER A 166 -10.12 -16.96 4.22
N VAL A 167 -10.26 -16.95 5.56
CA VAL A 167 -9.76 -15.88 6.42
C VAL A 167 -8.24 -15.73 6.29
N ARG A 168 -7.50 -16.83 6.32
CA ARG A 168 -6.03 -16.79 6.18
C ARG A 168 -5.58 -16.26 4.81
N ARG A 169 -6.25 -16.67 3.74
CA ARG A 169 -5.96 -16.17 2.39
C ARG A 169 -6.22 -14.68 2.29
N TYR A 170 -7.34 -14.21 2.87
CA TYR A 170 -7.67 -12.79 2.90
C TYR A 170 -6.64 -11.98 3.68
N GLN A 171 -6.27 -12.44 4.88
CA GLN A 171 -5.20 -11.81 5.68
C GLN A 171 -3.87 -11.76 4.94
N ALA A 172 -3.50 -12.84 4.22
CA ALA A 172 -2.29 -12.86 3.41
C ALA A 172 -2.35 -11.86 2.25
N GLU A 173 -3.51 -11.67 1.62
CA GLU A 173 -3.72 -10.68 0.55
C GLU A 173 -3.60 -9.25 1.08
N LEU A 174 -4.21 -8.95 2.23
CA LEU A 174 -4.07 -7.64 2.90
C LEU A 174 -2.64 -7.36 3.32
N ASN A 175 -1.96 -8.32 3.96
CA ASN A 175 -0.58 -8.15 4.39
C ASN A 175 0.34 -7.88 3.18
N ARG A 176 0.14 -8.58 2.06
CA ARG A 176 0.88 -8.31 0.82
C ARG A 176 0.61 -6.90 0.28
N LEU A 177 -0.63 -6.44 0.36
CA LEU A 177 -1.00 -5.09 -0.06
C LEU A 177 -0.30 -4.03 0.78
N VAL A 178 -0.36 -4.16 2.11
CA VAL A 178 0.30 -3.23 3.05
C VAL A 178 1.82 -3.25 2.83
N LEU A 179 2.46 -4.42 2.76
CA LEU A 179 3.90 -4.53 2.52
C LEU A 179 4.33 -4.00 1.14
N SER A 180 3.44 -4.06 0.15
CA SER A 180 3.72 -3.47 -1.17
C SER A 180 3.61 -1.95 -1.13
N ALA A 181 2.59 -1.42 -0.47
CA ALA A 181 2.40 0.02 -0.31
C ALA A 181 3.52 0.64 0.54
N ASP A 182 3.88 0.01 1.65
CA ASP A 182 4.96 0.44 2.54
C ASP A 182 6.30 0.52 1.80
N ARG A 183 6.68 -0.52 1.05
CA ARG A 183 7.91 -0.51 0.24
C ARG A 183 7.93 0.61 -0.80
N GLU A 184 6.79 0.85 -1.45
CA GLU A 184 6.69 1.89 -2.47
C GLU A 184 6.75 3.29 -1.85
N ILE A 185 6.10 3.48 -0.70
CA ILE A 185 6.15 4.72 0.08
C ILE A 185 7.57 4.98 0.59
N SER A 186 8.24 3.98 1.19
CA SER A 186 9.65 4.14 1.61
C SER A 186 10.58 4.45 0.44
N ARG A 187 10.29 3.93 -0.76
CA ARG A 187 11.05 4.27 -1.97
C ARG A 187 10.87 5.74 -2.36
N LEU A 188 9.64 6.24 -2.30
CA LEU A 188 9.34 7.65 -2.55
C LEU A 188 10.00 8.54 -1.50
N ASP A 189 9.79 8.24 -0.23
CA ASP A 189 10.41 8.92 0.92
C ASP A 189 11.93 9.08 0.73
N HIS A 190 12.65 7.97 0.50
CA HIS A 190 14.09 8.03 0.22
C HIS A 190 14.47 8.85 -1.01
N ALA A 191 13.67 8.80 -2.08
CA ALA A 191 13.94 9.58 -3.30
C ALA A 191 13.78 11.09 -3.05
N TYR A 192 12.82 11.50 -2.23
CA TYR A 192 12.61 12.90 -1.87
C TYR A 192 13.61 13.40 -0.84
N LEU A 193 14.05 12.57 0.11
CA LEU A 193 15.14 12.92 1.03
C LEU A 193 16.45 13.18 0.28
N LEU A 194 16.84 12.27 -0.61
CA LEU A 194 18.06 12.44 -1.43
C LEU A 194 17.98 13.65 -2.37
N ARG A 195 16.79 13.94 -2.89
CA ARG A 195 16.57 15.13 -3.72
C ARG A 195 16.55 16.41 -2.88
N GLY A 196 15.94 16.40 -1.70
CA GLY A 196 15.88 17.52 -0.77
C GLY A 196 17.26 17.94 -0.26
N GLU A 197 18.18 16.99 -0.07
CA GLU A 197 19.56 17.25 0.32
C GLU A 197 20.40 17.84 -0.82
N SER A 198 20.05 17.55 -2.08
CA SER A 198 20.73 18.12 -3.26
C SER A 198 20.35 19.58 -3.57
N ILE A 199 19.20 20.08 -3.12
CA ILE A 199 18.76 21.46 -3.37
C ILE A 199 19.60 22.52 -2.63
N PRO A 200 19.94 22.38 -1.33
CA PRO A 200 20.83 23.33 -0.65
C PRO A 200 22.27 23.26 -1.18
N GLU A 201 22.74 22.09 -1.61
CA GLU A 201 24.11 21.92 -2.13
C GLU A 201 24.25 22.48 -3.55
N ILE A 202 23.27 22.26 -4.42
CA ILE A 202 23.24 22.84 -5.78
C ILE A 202 23.06 24.36 -5.73
N SER A 203 22.19 24.88 -4.86
CA SER A 203 22.00 26.33 -4.73
C SER A 203 23.22 27.03 -4.13
N ALA A 204 23.93 26.40 -3.19
CA ALA A 204 25.19 26.92 -2.65
C ALA A 204 26.31 26.91 -3.71
N VAL A 205 26.43 25.82 -4.48
CA VAL A 205 27.43 25.70 -5.57
C VAL A 205 27.12 26.65 -6.72
N GLU A 206 25.85 26.85 -7.09
CA GLU A 206 25.45 27.85 -8.09
C GLU A 206 25.70 29.27 -7.60
N HIS A 207 25.42 29.59 -6.34
CA HIS A 207 25.74 30.91 -5.78
C HIS A 207 27.25 31.17 -5.74
N GLU A 208 28.05 30.17 -5.37
CA GLU A 208 29.51 30.27 -5.35
C GLU A 208 30.09 30.41 -6.77
N ALA A 209 29.54 29.67 -7.74
CA ALA A 209 29.91 29.77 -9.15
C ALA A 209 29.50 31.12 -9.77
N LEU A 210 28.34 31.66 -9.40
CA LEU A 210 27.85 32.97 -9.83
C LEU A 210 28.70 34.10 -9.24
N GLU A 211 29.06 34.02 -7.95
CA GLU A 211 29.97 34.97 -7.30
C GLU A 211 31.38 34.90 -7.90
N ALA A 212 31.90 33.71 -8.18
CA ALA A 212 33.20 33.54 -8.83
C ALA A 212 33.20 34.12 -10.26
N GLY A 213 32.09 33.95 -10.99
CA GLY A 213 31.89 34.55 -12.31
C GLY A 213 31.85 36.08 -12.27
N LEU A 214 31.15 36.66 -11.29
CA LEU A 214 31.10 38.12 -11.10
C LEU A 214 32.48 38.70 -10.77
N ARG A 215 33.23 38.06 -9.86
CA ARG A 215 34.60 38.51 -9.49
C ARG A 215 35.57 38.45 -10.67
N ALA A 216 35.51 37.39 -11.47
CA ALA A 216 36.35 37.26 -12.66
C ALA A 216 36.01 38.31 -13.74
N GLN A 217 34.75 38.74 -13.80
CA GLN A 217 34.29 39.76 -14.74
C GLN A 217 34.70 41.17 -14.30
N GLU A 218 34.66 41.47 -12.99
CA GLU A 218 35.19 42.73 -12.43
C GLU A 218 36.71 42.86 -12.64
N ASP A 219 37.49 41.80 -12.37
CA ASP A 219 38.94 41.80 -12.61
C ASP A 219 39.29 41.96 -14.10
N GLY A 220 38.47 41.38 -14.99
CA GLY A 220 38.63 41.48 -16.43
C GLY A 220 38.36 42.89 -16.98
N ASP A 221 37.33 43.57 -16.45
CA ASP A 221 36.99 44.94 -16.85
C ASP A 221 38.01 45.96 -16.29
N ASP A 222 38.53 45.74 -15.08
CA ASP A 222 39.63 46.54 -14.52
C ASP A 222 40.92 46.41 -15.34
N ALA A 223 41.26 45.19 -15.79
CA ALA A 223 42.40 44.96 -16.66
C ALA A 223 42.23 45.66 -18.03
N ARG A 224 41.01 45.67 -18.59
CA ARG A 224 40.69 46.36 -19.84
C ARG A 224 40.69 47.88 -19.70
N ALA A 225 40.24 48.41 -18.56
CA ALA A 225 40.28 49.84 -18.27
C ALA A 225 41.73 50.35 -18.17
N ARG A 226 42.62 49.59 -17.53
CA ARG A 226 44.07 49.90 -17.46
C ARG A 226 44.74 49.82 -18.83
N ALA A 227 44.37 48.85 -19.67
CA ALA A 227 44.90 48.73 -21.03
C ALA A 227 44.44 49.86 -21.97
N ARG A 228 43.22 50.39 -21.79
CA ARG A 228 42.75 51.57 -22.53
C ARG A 228 43.44 52.87 -22.06
N GLY A 229 43.59 53.06 -20.75
CA GLY A 229 44.28 54.25 -20.21
C GLY A 229 45.76 54.35 -20.63
N ALA A 230 46.45 53.22 -20.81
CA ALA A 230 47.83 53.21 -21.29
C ALA A 230 47.97 53.59 -22.78
N ARG A 231 46.91 53.44 -23.58
CA ARG A 231 46.94 53.72 -25.03
C ARG A 231 46.73 55.20 -25.36
N ASP A 232 46.00 55.92 -24.51
CA ASP A 232 45.73 57.36 -24.70
C ASP A 232 46.88 58.25 -24.21
N GLY A 233 47.80 57.73 -23.39
CA GLY A 233 48.98 58.47 -22.91
C GLY A 233 50.16 58.56 -23.90
N GLN A 234 50.14 57.80 -25.00
CA GLN A 234 51.27 57.71 -25.94
C GLN A 234 51.14 58.61 -27.19
N GLY A 235 50.07 59.43 -27.27
CA GLY A 235 49.77 60.29 -28.42
C GLY A 235 50.13 61.78 -28.27
N GLN A 236 50.61 62.24 -27.10
CA GLN A 236 51.06 63.62 -26.89
C GLN A 236 52.59 63.68 -26.80
N GLY A 237 53.26 63.64 -27.94
CA GLY A 237 54.73 63.67 -27.94
C GLY A 237 55.39 63.86 -29.29
N GLU A 238 54.69 64.25 -30.35
CA GLU A 238 55.34 64.71 -31.59
C GLU A 238 54.43 65.72 -32.32
N ARG A 239 54.68 67.01 -32.07
CA ARG A 239 54.80 68.12 -33.04
C ARG A 239 54.54 69.48 -32.38
#